data_AF-A0A1J4SN79-F1
#
_entry.id   AF-A0A1J4SN79-F1
#
_cell.length_a   1.000
_cell.length_b   1.000
_cell.length_c   1.000
_cell.angle_alpha   90.00
_cell.angle_beta   90.00
_cell.angle_gamma   90.00
#
_symmetry.space_group_name_H-M   'P 1'
#
loop_
_entity.id
_entity.type
_entity.pdbx_description
1 polymer ?
#
loop_
_entity_poly.entity_id
_entity_poly.type
_entity_poly.pdbx_seq_one_letter_code
_entity_poly.pdbx_strand_id
1 'polypeptide(L)'
;MMTRKALLAEVIERELLMFQSVNSQGGKAACQAMPESFRLMREITHAVLSDAFLVSYVQDLRRTEQDGRNLMTEKYAIMEGLLAPINPDPRIPGIVDCEADWREAVAAEFPHTVEPDADKAFGRYLCAELQTCSPRTIEAYAECVDKARREGRNLARERYDLLMSRLGFGSLAEREASFNA
;
A
#
# COMPACT_ATOMS: atom_id res chain seq x y z
N MET A 1 -4.03 -24.27 6.49
CA MET A 1 -4.15 -22.83 6.17
C MET A 1 -2.74 -22.27 6.02
N MET A 2 -2.52 -21.36 5.06
CA MET A 2 -1.23 -20.64 4.97
C MET A 2 -1.06 -19.72 6.19
N THR A 3 0.17 -19.54 6.65
CA THR A 3 0.48 -18.58 7.72
C THR A 3 0.46 -17.15 7.18
N ARG A 4 0.23 -16.15 8.06
CA ARG A 4 0.30 -14.73 7.69
C ARG A 4 1.62 -14.36 7.01
N LYS A 5 2.74 -14.88 7.51
CA LYS A 5 4.07 -14.68 6.92
C LYS A 5 4.15 -15.22 5.49
N ALA A 6 3.57 -16.40 5.23
CA ALA A 6 3.52 -16.97 3.90
C ALA A 6 2.63 -16.16 2.94
N LEU A 7 1.49 -15.65 3.43
CA LEU A 7 0.61 -14.78 2.64
C LEU A 7 1.32 -13.47 2.25
N LEU A 8 1.97 -12.80 3.21
CA LEU A 8 2.73 -11.57 2.94
C LEU A 8 3.84 -11.82 1.92
N ALA A 9 4.64 -12.87 2.11
CA ALA A 9 5.71 -13.21 1.18
C ALA A 9 5.18 -13.46 -0.23
N GLU A 10 4.06 -14.19 -0.36
CA GLU A 10 3.47 -14.44 -1.67
C GLU A 10 2.92 -13.16 -2.33
N VAL A 11 2.22 -12.30 -1.58
CA VAL A 11 1.76 -11.00 -2.09
C VAL A 11 2.95 -10.20 -2.64
N ILE A 12 4.00 -10.05 -1.84
CA ILE A 12 5.18 -9.24 -2.18
C ILE A 12 5.89 -9.78 -3.43
N GLU A 13 6.14 -11.09 -3.52
CA GLU A 13 6.85 -11.65 -4.67
C GLU A 13 6.03 -11.57 -5.96
N ARG A 14 4.71 -11.79 -5.89
CA ARG A 14 3.83 -11.63 -7.06
C ARG A 14 3.78 -10.19 -7.53
N GLU A 15 3.62 -9.25 -6.60
CA GLU A 15 3.65 -7.83 -6.89
C GLU A 15 4.99 -7.40 -7.50
N LEU A 16 6.11 -7.93 -7.01
CA LEU A 16 7.44 -7.63 -7.56
C LEU A 16 7.57 -8.13 -9.00
N LEU A 17 7.13 -9.37 -9.30
CA LEU A 17 7.15 -9.92 -10.65
C LEU A 17 6.26 -9.10 -11.61
N MET A 18 5.06 -8.73 -11.16
CA MET A 18 4.17 -7.84 -11.90
C MET A 18 4.82 -6.47 -12.13
N PHE A 19 5.44 -5.89 -11.10
CA PHE A 19 6.07 -4.58 -11.16
C PHE A 19 7.28 -4.54 -12.10
N GLN A 20 8.13 -5.58 -12.08
CA GLN A 20 9.30 -5.69 -12.94
C GLN A 20 8.96 -5.89 -14.42
N SER A 21 7.74 -6.34 -14.72
CA SER A 21 7.24 -6.49 -16.10
C SER A 21 6.49 -5.26 -16.61
N VAL A 22 6.28 -4.22 -15.78
CA VAL A 22 5.70 -2.95 -16.23
C VAL A 22 6.70 -2.23 -17.15
N ASN A 23 6.31 -2.06 -18.41
CA ASN A 23 7.03 -1.20 -19.35
C ASN A 23 6.49 0.23 -19.23
N SER A 24 7.08 1.05 -18.36
CA SER A 24 6.80 2.50 -18.32
C SER A 24 7.25 3.16 -19.63
N GLN A 25 6.55 4.21 -20.09
CA GLN A 25 6.79 4.85 -21.41
C GLN A 25 8.20 5.45 -21.59
N GLY A 26 9.02 5.51 -20.53
CA GLY A 26 10.43 5.93 -20.54
C GLY A 26 11.46 4.80 -20.34
N GLY A 27 11.05 3.53 -20.42
CA GLY A 27 11.89 2.37 -20.08
C GLY A 27 11.73 1.94 -18.62
N LYS A 28 12.61 1.03 -18.15
CA LYS A 28 12.59 0.55 -16.77
C LYS A 28 12.87 1.69 -15.80
N ALA A 29 11.90 2.03 -14.94
CA ALA A 29 12.11 3.03 -13.90
C ALA A 29 13.24 2.59 -12.95
N ALA A 30 14.06 3.52 -12.44
CA ALA A 30 15.19 3.21 -11.56
C ALA A 30 14.78 2.38 -10.32
N CYS A 31 13.54 2.52 -9.85
CA CYS A 31 12.97 1.72 -8.78
C CYS A 31 12.81 0.22 -9.11
N GLN A 32 12.72 -0.16 -10.38
CA GLN A 32 12.70 -1.58 -10.80
C GLN A 32 14.07 -2.27 -10.62
N ALA A 33 15.15 -1.50 -10.41
CA ALA A 33 16.48 -2.01 -10.10
C ALA A 33 16.73 -2.21 -8.60
N MET A 34 15.75 -1.90 -7.73
CA MET A 34 15.86 -1.99 -6.27
C MET A 34 14.81 -2.93 -5.68
N PRO A 35 14.90 -4.25 -5.92
CA PRO A 35 13.89 -5.21 -5.48
C PRO A 35 13.76 -5.29 -3.96
N GLU A 36 14.86 -5.15 -3.20
CA GLU A 36 14.80 -5.16 -1.73
C GLU A 36 14.03 -3.95 -1.17
N SER A 37 14.23 -2.76 -1.75
CA SER A 37 13.45 -1.58 -1.39
C SER A 37 11.97 -1.77 -1.71
N PHE A 38 11.65 -2.37 -2.86
CA PHE A 38 10.27 -2.71 -3.21
C PHE A 38 9.66 -3.68 -2.20
N ARG A 39 10.37 -4.76 -1.86
CA ARG A 39 9.92 -5.75 -0.87
C ARG A 39 9.62 -5.11 0.47
N LEU A 40 10.53 -4.28 0.97
CA LEU A 40 10.34 -3.55 2.22
C LEU A 40 9.10 -2.66 2.18
N MET A 41 8.95 -1.85 1.12
CA MET A 41 7.80 -0.93 1.00
C MET A 41 6.46 -1.68 0.89
N ARG A 42 6.42 -2.80 0.17
CA ARG A 42 5.21 -3.64 0.10
C ARG A 42 4.97 -4.41 1.39
N GLU A 43 6.00 -4.87 2.08
CA GLU A 43 5.88 -5.48 3.40
C GLU A 43 5.20 -4.52 4.37
N ILE A 44 5.73 -3.30 4.54
CA ILE A 44 5.13 -2.35 5.48
C ILE A 44 3.71 -1.97 5.08
N THR A 45 3.42 -1.89 3.78
CA THR A 45 2.08 -1.55 3.26
C THR A 45 1.05 -2.59 3.68
N HIS A 46 1.38 -3.88 3.53
CA HIS A 46 0.45 -4.99 3.74
C HIS A 46 0.45 -5.54 5.17
N ALA A 47 1.56 -5.38 5.90
CA ALA A 47 1.71 -5.94 7.25
C ALA A 47 0.76 -5.34 8.29
N VAL A 48 0.19 -4.17 8.03
CA VAL A 48 -0.81 -3.52 8.90
C VAL A 48 -2.26 -3.93 8.57
N LEU A 49 -2.48 -4.63 7.45
CA LEU A 49 -3.81 -5.03 6.98
C LEU A 49 -4.26 -6.37 7.57
N SER A 50 -5.57 -6.63 7.55
CA SER A 50 -6.15 -7.84 8.14
C SER A 50 -5.74 -9.12 7.40
N ASP A 51 -5.77 -10.28 8.08
CA ASP A 51 -5.58 -11.59 7.42
C ASP A 51 -6.63 -11.82 6.32
N ALA A 52 -7.86 -11.33 6.51
CA ALA A 52 -8.92 -11.41 5.52
C ALA A 52 -8.55 -10.66 4.23
N PHE A 53 -7.95 -9.46 4.36
CA PHE A 53 -7.43 -8.70 3.23
C PHE A 53 -6.32 -9.49 2.52
N LEU A 54 -5.31 -9.97 3.24
CA LEU A 54 -4.19 -10.70 2.63
C LEU A 54 -4.64 -11.96 1.88
N VAL A 55 -5.58 -12.72 2.46
CA VAL A 55 -6.17 -13.90 1.83
C VAL A 55 -6.94 -13.53 0.57
N SER A 56 -7.69 -12.43 0.58
CA SER A 56 -8.44 -11.99 -0.60
C SER A 56 -7.52 -11.43 -1.68
N TYR A 57 -6.53 -10.61 -1.30
CA TYR A 57 -5.63 -9.96 -2.25
C TYR A 57 -4.69 -10.95 -2.94
N VAL A 58 -4.18 -11.97 -2.24
CA VAL A 58 -3.39 -13.01 -2.90
C VAL A 58 -4.21 -13.79 -3.94
N GLN A 59 -5.53 -13.93 -3.72
CA GLN A 59 -6.41 -14.54 -4.73
C GLN A 59 -6.63 -13.61 -5.92
N ASP A 60 -6.72 -12.30 -5.71
CA ASP A 60 -6.79 -11.32 -6.81
C ASP A 60 -5.53 -11.39 -7.68
N LEU A 61 -4.34 -11.40 -7.06
CA LEU A 61 -3.07 -11.55 -7.77
C LEU A 61 -3.04 -12.85 -8.59
N ARG A 62 -3.35 -13.99 -7.96
CA ARG A 62 -3.35 -15.30 -8.63
C ARG A 62 -4.33 -15.36 -9.81
N ARG A 63 -5.56 -14.88 -9.63
CA ARG A 63 -6.58 -14.89 -10.70
C ARG A 63 -6.14 -14.01 -11.87
N THR A 64 -5.65 -12.82 -11.56
CA THR A 64 -5.21 -11.85 -12.57
C THR A 64 -4.06 -12.40 -13.40
N GLU A 65 -3.07 -13.04 -12.78
CA GLU A 65 -2.00 -13.72 -13.51
C GLU A 65 -2.51 -14.87 -14.39
N GLN A 66 -3.45 -15.68 -13.88
CA GLN A 66 -4.07 -16.76 -14.65
C GLN A 66 -4.80 -16.24 -15.89
N ASP A 67 -5.40 -15.06 -15.78
CA ASP A 67 -6.07 -14.36 -16.88
C ASP A 67 -5.11 -13.61 -17.81
N GLY A 68 -3.79 -13.71 -17.59
CA GLY A 68 -2.75 -13.02 -18.39
C GLY A 68 -2.70 -11.51 -18.15
N ARG A 69 -3.31 -11.03 -17.07
CA ARG A 69 -3.37 -9.61 -16.68
C ARG A 69 -2.27 -9.29 -15.65
N ASN A 70 -2.03 -7.99 -15.44
CA ASN A 70 -1.03 -7.49 -14.50
C ASN A 70 -1.58 -6.28 -13.73
N LEU A 71 -1.84 -6.45 -12.43
CA LEU A 71 -2.44 -5.40 -11.60
C LEU A 71 -1.56 -4.15 -11.50
N MET A 72 -0.23 -4.30 -11.48
CA MET A 72 0.67 -3.14 -11.44
C MET A 72 0.56 -2.32 -12.74
N THR A 73 0.50 -2.99 -13.89
CA THR A 73 0.32 -2.31 -15.19
C THR A 73 -1.01 -1.54 -15.22
N GLU A 74 -2.10 -2.17 -14.79
CA GLU A 74 -3.42 -1.56 -14.74
C GLU A 74 -3.46 -0.36 -13.78
N LYS A 75 -2.91 -0.51 -12.57
CA LYS A 75 -2.79 0.55 -11.57
C LYS A 75 -2.05 1.77 -12.13
N TYR A 76 -0.88 1.57 -12.73
CA TYR A 76 -0.10 2.69 -13.29
C TYR A 76 -0.82 3.34 -14.46
N ALA A 77 -1.47 2.56 -15.33
CA ALA A 77 -2.28 3.10 -16.42
C ALA A 77 -3.47 3.93 -15.92
N ILE A 78 -4.14 3.52 -14.83
CA ILE A 78 -5.19 4.31 -14.19
C ILE A 78 -4.62 5.60 -13.59
N MET A 79 -3.50 5.50 -12.89
CA MET A 79 -2.85 6.66 -12.25
C MET A 79 -2.37 7.70 -13.27
N GLU A 80 -1.93 7.25 -14.45
CA GLU A 80 -1.53 8.10 -15.59
C GLU A 80 -2.72 8.58 -16.45
N GLY A 81 -3.95 8.16 -16.12
CA GLY A 81 -5.15 8.52 -16.89
C GLY A 81 -5.27 7.83 -18.25
N LEU A 82 -4.47 6.79 -18.50
CA LEU A 82 -4.54 5.95 -19.71
C LEU A 82 -5.72 4.99 -19.67
N LEU A 83 -6.15 4.60 -18.47
CA LEU A 83 -7.38 3.83 -18.23
C LEU A 83 -8.33 4.63 -17.34
N ALA A 84 -9.62 4.57 -17.66
CA ALA A 84 -10.65 5.06 -16.76
C ALA A 84 -10.73 4.16 -15.51
N PRO A 85 -11.21 4.68 -14.36
CA PRO A 85 -11.53 3.86 -13.19
C PRO A 85 -12.41 2.66 -13.58
N ILE A 86 -11.99 1.46 -13.17
CA ILE A 86 -12.62 0.19 -13.57
C ILE A 86 -13.47 -0.46 -12.46
N ASN A 87 -13.28 -0.04 -11.21
CA ASN A 87 -13.99 -0.57 -10.05
C ASN A 87 -14.95 0.49 -9.48
N PRO A 88 -16.28 0.28 -9.58
CA PRO A 88 -17.28 1.23 -9.11
C PRO A 88 -17.58 1.10 -7.61
N ASP A 89 -16.80 0.34 -6.84
CA ASP A 89 -17.07 0.09 -5.43
C ASP A 89 -17.09 1.40 -4.60
N PRO A 90 -18.24 1.73 -3.97
CA PRO A 90 -18.41 3.02 -3.29
C PRO A 90 -17.58 3.13 -2.00
N ARG A 91 -16.92 2.06 -1.55
CA ARG A 91 -16.06 2.06 -0.36
C ARG A 91 -14.67 2.63 -0.64
N ILE A 92 -14.23 2.64 -1.90
CA ILE A 92 -12.88 3.10 -2.29
C ILE A 92 -12.61 4.54 -1.81
N PRO A 93 -13.49 5.54 -2.08
CA PRO A 93 -13.25 6.91 -1.60
C PRO A 93 -13.12 6.98 -0.07
N GLY A 94 -13.96 6.27 0.68
CA GLY A 94 -13.92 6.28 2.14
C GLY A 94 -12.64 5.66 2.73
N ILE A 95 -12.10 4.62 2.09
CA ILE A 95 -10.78 4.06 2.47
C ILE A 95 -9.68 5.08 2.19
N VAL A 96 -9.68 5.68 0.99
CA VAL A 96 -8.66 6.63 0.56
C VAL A 96 -8.63 7.87 1.45
N ASP A 97 -9.79 8.44 1.74
CA ASP A 97 -9.91 9.64 2.58
C ASP A 97 -9.41 9.34 4.01
N CYS A 98 -9.81 8.21 4.60
CA CYS A 98 -9.36 7.86 5.95
C CYS A 98 -7.84 7.64 6.02
N GLU A 99 -7.27 6.95 5.05
CA GLU A 99 -5.82 6.70 4.99
C GLU A 99 -5.04 8.00 4.72
N ALA A 100 -5.59 8.91 3.93
CA ALA A 100 -5.00 10.23 3.69
C ALA A 100 -5.02 11.10 4.95
N ASP A 101 -6.16 11.17 5.66
CA ASP A 101 -6.30 11.88 6.93
C ASP A 101 -5.31 11.34 7.98
N TRP A 102 -5.17 10.02 8.05
CA TRP A 102 -4.21 9.37 8.92
C TRP A 102 -2.76 9.72 8.60
N ARG A 103 -2.40 9.76 7.31
CA ARG A 103 -1.06 10.17 6.89
C ARG A 103 -0.82 11.65 7.19
N GLU A 104 -1.81 12.52 6.98
CA GLU A 104 -1.70 13.94 7.30
C GLU A 104 -1.47 14.16 8.80
N ALA A 105 -2.21 13.46 9.66
CA ALA A 105 -2.00 13.49 11.10
C ALA A 105 -0.58 13.04 11.49
N VAL A 106 -0.05 11.99 10.85
CA VAL A 106 1.31 11.51 11.08
C VAL A 106 2.35 12.54 10.60
N ALA A 107 2.17 13.15 9.43
CA ALA A 107 3.07 14.18 8.93
C ALA A 107 3.09 15.44 9.83
N ALA A 108 1.95 15.79 10.42
CA ALA A 108 1.85 16.88 11.38
C ALA A 108 2.55 16.56 12.72
N GLU A 109 2.45 15.31 13.19
CA GLU A 109 3.11 14.85 14.43
C GLU A 109 4.63 14.63 14.24
N PHE A 110 5.06 14.20 13.05
CA PHE A 110 6.45 13.82 12.73
C PHE A 110 6.99 14.51 11.47
N PRO A 111 7.10 15.85 11.44
CA PRO A 111 7.38 16.62 10.23
C PRO A 111 8.79 16.45 9.65
N HIS A 112 9.78 15.99 10.44
CA HIS A 112 11.13 15.74 9.94
C HIS A 112 11.30 14.34 9.33
N THR A 113 10.43 13.39 9.70
CA THR A 113 10.48 12.00 9.23
C THR A 113 9.46 11.71 8.15
N VAL A 114 8.29 12.37 8.18
CA VAL A 114 7.20 12.13 7.24
C VAL A 114 6.86 13.42 6.50
N GLU A 115 7.15 13.42 5.20
CA GLU A 115 6.81 14.56 4.35
C GLU A 115 5.29 14.69 4.14
N PRO A 116 4.74 15.92 4.23
CA PRO A 116 3.35 16.20 3.89
C PRO A 116 3.00 15.80 2.45
N ASP A 117 1.76 15.37 2.23
CA ASP A 117 1.27 14.99 0.89
C ASP A 117 0.81 16.20 0.07
N ALA A 118 1.73 17.12 -0.25
CA ALA A 118 1.40 18.42 -0.85
C ALA A 118 0.48 18.32 -2.10
N ASP A 119 0.69 17.31 -2.93
CA ASP A 119 -0.07 17.11 -4.17
C ASP A 119 -1.16 16.03 -4.08
N LYS A 120 -1.54 15.55 -2.88
CA LYS A 120 -2.44 14.39 -2.71
C LYS A 120 -1.99 13.15 -3.51
N ALA A 121 -0.68 12.97 -3.64
CA ALA A 121 -0.10 11.92 -4.46
C ALA A 121 -0.39 10.53 -3.86
N PHE A 122 -0.42 10.42 -2.53
CA PHE A 122 -0.77 9.17 -1.86
C PHE A 122 -2.22 8.77 -2.12
N GLY A 123 -3.15 9.73 -2.03
CA GLY A 123 -4.56 9.44 -2.30
C GLY A 123 -4.79 8.92 -3.73
N ARG A 124 -4.14 9.54 -4.73
CA ARG A 124 -4.18 9.04 -6.12
C ARG A 124 -3.57 7.64 -6.26
N TYR A 125 -2.43 7.40 -5.63
CA TYR A 125 -1.74 6.12 -5.68
C TYR A 125 -2.57 4.99 -5.07
N LEU A 126 -3.12 5.22 -3.86
CA LEU A 126 -3.97 4.26 -3.16
C LEU A 126 -5.27 4.02 -3.92
N CYS A 127 -5.92 5.07 -4.41
CA CYS A 127 -7.13 4.93 -5.23
C CYS A 127 -6.86 4.04 -6.45
N ALA A 128 -5.81 4.32 -7.21
CA ALA A 128 -5.44 3.51 -8.37
C ALA A 128 -5.12 2.05 -8.01
N GLU A 129 -4.52 1.78 -6.85
CA GLU A 129 -4.31 0.41 -6.37
C GLU A 129 -5.63 -0.31 -6.10
N LEU A 130 -6.55 0.34 -5.37
CA LEU A 130 -7.86 -0.23 -5.03
C LEU A 130 -8.76 -0.44 -6.25
N GLN A 131 -8.59 0.35 -7.31
CA GLN A 131 -9.29 0.14 -8.57
C GLN A 131 -9.01 -1.22 -9.21
N THR A 132 -7.89 -1.87 -8.87
CA THR A 132 -7.52 -3.19 -9.42
C THR A 132 -7.97 -4.36 -8.55
N CYS A 133 -8.49 -4.08 -7.34
CA CYS A 133 -8.90 -5.11 -6.37
C CYS A 133 -10.32 -5.63 -6.64
N SER A 134 -10.59 -6.87 -6.22
CA SER A 134 -11.95 -7.42 -6.23
C SER A 134 -12.84 -6.81 -5.14
N PRO A 135 -14.18 -6.90 -5.26
CA PRO A 135 -15.11 -6.40 -4.24
C PRO A 135 -14.87 -6.98 -2.84
N ARG A 136 -14.43 -8.25 -2.77
CA ARG A 136 -14.09 -8.91 -1.50
C ARG A 136 -12.84 -8.33 -0.85
N THR A 137 -11.84 -7.96 -1.66
CA THR A 137 -10.62 -7.33 -1.16
C THR A 137 -10.91 -5.91 -0.67
N ILE A 138 -11.73 -5.15 -1.40
CA ILE A 138 -12.20 -3.82 -0.96
C ILE A 138 -12.99 -3.91 0.34
N GLU A 139 -13.88 -4.89 0.47
CA GLU A 139 -14.61 -5.15 1.71
C GLU A 139 -13.68 -5.40 2.90
N ALA A 140 -12.73 -6.32 2.74
CA ALA A 140 -11.79 -6.67 3.81
C ALA A 140 -10.86 -5.50 4.20
N TYR A 141 -10.54 -4.60 3.25
CA TYR A 141 -9.82 -3.36 3.55
C TYR A 141 -10.73 -2.41 4.34
N ALA A 142 -11.94 -2.14 3.87
CA ALA A 142 -12.89 -1.26 4.55
C ALA A 142 -13.13 -1.71 6.00
N GLU A 143 -13.36 -3.00 6.23
CA GLU A 143 -13.51 -3.56 7.59
C GLU A 143 -12.26 -3.38 8.45
N CYS A 144 -11.07 -3.50 7.86
CA CYS A 144 -9.81 -3.28 8.55
C CYS A 144 -9.66 -1.81 8.98
N VAL A 145 -9.99 -0.87 8.09
CA VAL A 145 -9.99 0.57 8.37
C VAL A 145 -11.02 0.92 9.44
N ASP A 146 -12.25 0.43 9.32
CA ASP A 146 -13.31 0.69 10.30
C ASP A 146 -12.98 0.12 11.68
N LYS A 147 -12.36 -1.06 11.72
CA LYS A 147 -11.87 -1.64 12.97
C LYS A 147 -10.77 -0.76 13.58
N ALA A 148 -9.76 -0.39 12.80
CA ALA A 148 -8.66 0.45 13.28
C ALA A 148 -9.18 1.80 13.81
N ARG A 149 -10.12 2.45 13.10
CA ARG A 149 -10.78 3.68 13.56
C ARG A 149 -11.48 3.51 14.90
N ARG A 150 -12.28 2.44 15.07
CA ARG A 150 -12.97 2.15 16.33
C ARG A 150 -12.02 1.87 17.49
N GLU A 151 -10.86 1.28 17.19
CA GLU A 151 -9.80 1.00 18.17
C GLU A 151 -8.88 2.21 18.44
N GLY A 152 -9.10 3.36 17.78
CA GLY A 152 -8.23 4.53 17.89
C GLY A 152 -6.85 4.36 17.27
N ARG A 153 -6.70 3.35 16.39
CA ARG A 153 -5.46 3.04 15.67
C ARG A 153 -5.35 3.87 14.40
N ASN A 154 -4.12 4.05 13.94
CA ASN A 154 -3.79 4.74 12.69
C ASN A 154 -2.88 3.83 11.86
N LEU A 155 -3.41 3.26 10.78
CA LEU A 155 -2.64 2.31 9.96
C LEU A 155 -1.44 2.99 9.29
N ALA A 156 -1.53 4.26 8.89
CA ALA A 156 -0.39 4.98 8.34
C ALA A 156 0.76 5.06 9.35
N ARG A 157 0.47 5.40 10.62
CA ARG A 157 1.46 5.42 11.71
C ARG A 157 2.10 4.04 11.89
N GLU A 158 1.28 2.98 11.95
CA GLU A 158 1.78 1.61 12.09
C GLU A 158 2.74 1.22 10.95
N ARG A 159 2.49 1.68 9.71
CA ARG A 159 3.40 1.46 8.58
C ARG A 159 4.75 2.15 8.78
N TYR A 160 4.74 3.40 9.25
CA TYR A 160 5.97 4.16 9.50
C TYR A 160 6.75 3.62 10.70
N ASP A 161 6.08 3.21 11.78
CA ASP A 161 6.73 2.55 12.91
C ASP A 161 7.42 1.25 12.48
N LEU A 162 6.73 0.44 11.66
CA LEU A 162 7.32 -0.78 11.11
C LEU A 162 8.50 -0.48 10.17
N LEU A 163 8.39 0.57 9.34
CA LEU A 163 9.49 1.00 8.48
C LEU A 163 10.72 1.41 9.30
N MET A 164 10.54 2.20 10.35
CA MET A 164 11.64 2.60 11.23
C MET A 164 12.29 1.40 11.89
N SER A 165 11.49 0.45 12.39
CA SER A 165 11.98 -0.82 12.93
C SER A 165 12.82 -1.61 11.92
N ARG A 166 12.40 -1.65 10.65
CA ARG A 166 13.13 -2.33 9.58
C ARG A 166 14.43 -1.62 9.19
N LEU A 167 14.49 -0.30 9.38
CA LEU A 167 15.68 0.51 9.14
C LEU A 167 16.64 0.54 10.34
N GLY A 168 16.32 -0.14 11.44
CA GLY A 168 17.17 -0.24 12.63
C GLY A 168 16.94 0.85 13.68
N PHE A 169 15.92 1.69 13.51
CA PHE A 169 15.46 2.63 14.53
C PHE A 169 14.43 1.94 15.43
N GLY A 170 14.27 2.38 16.69
CA GLY A 170 13.27 1.77 17.57
C GLY A 170 11.82 2.10 17.20
N SER A 171 11.55 3.32 16.73
CA SER A 171 10.20 3.78 16.35
C SER A 171 10.23 5.04 15.48
N LEU A 172 9.08 5.43 14.93
CA LEU A 172 8.90 6.73 14.27
C LEU A 172 9.21 7.89 15.23
N ALA A 173 8.74 7.80 16.47
CA ALA A 173 8.96 8.84 17.47
C ALA A 173 10.44 8.99 17.86
N GLU A 174 11.16 7.87 17.98
CA GLU A 174 12.60 7.89 18.22
C GLU A 174 13.36 8.55 17.07
N ARG A 175 12.99 8.20 15.82
CA ARG A 175 13.61 8.80 14.64
C ARG A 175 13.36 10.30 14.54
N GLU A 176 12.16 10.75 14.87
CA GLU A 176 11.81 12.17 14.87
C GLU A 176 12.59 12.93 15.94
N ALA A 177 12.69 12.37 17.15
CA ALA A 177 13.44 12.98 18.25
C ALA A 177 14.93 13.16 17.92
N SER A 178 15.51 12.28 17.10
CA SER A 178 16.92 12.37 16.71
C SER A 178 17.27 13.58 15.83
N PHE A 179 16.27 14.28 15.27
CA PHE A 179 16.49 15.54 14.53
C PHE A 179 16.51 16.77 15.45
N ASN A 180 16.00 16.65 16.67
CA ASN A 180 15.93 17.72 17.66
C ASN A 180 17.07 17.64 18.70
N ALA A 181 17.95 16.64 18.59
CA ALA A 181 19.10 16.39 19.46
C ALA A 181 20.38 16.97 18.86
#